data_AF-A0A5B0Q7G3-F1
#
_entry.id   AF-A0A5B0Q7G3-F1
#
_cell.length_a   1.000
_cell.length_b   1.000
_cell.length_c   1.000
_cell.angle_alpha   90.00
_cell.angle_beta   90.00
_cell.angle_gamma   90.00
#
_symmetry.space_group_name_H-M   'P 1'
#
loop_
_entity.id
_entity.type
_entity.pdbx_description
1 polymer ?
#
loop_
_entity_poly.entity_id
_entity_poly.type
_entity_poly.pdbx_seq_one_letter_code
_entity_poly.pdbx_strand_id
1 'polypeptide(L)'
;MVGVGPNGSVSALARVSIVDFHGNVLLDQYVKPTQPVTQYRTWVSGIRAKHLRHASGFKAVTKHVSRLIDKKILVGHAIHHDLRALAIDHPPELIRDTSTYQPLWTLANTDRSPSLKNLAKLVLDLKIQKRSHCSVDDAKATMAIYRTQQEDWEDELLKSRTQQADLLSPDQQPDLIPKQPS
;
A
#
# COMPACT_ATOMS: atom_id res chain seq x y z
N MET A 1 6.22 3.74 11.04
CA MET A 1 7.55 4.38 10.84
C MET A 1 8.07 4.97 12.14
N VAL A 2 9.37 5.26 12.21
CA VAL A 2 10.07 6.01 13.26
C VAL A 2 10.85 7.18 12.64
N GLY A 3 11.37 8.09 13.45
CA GLY A 3 12.26 9.20 13.03
C GLY A 3 13.74 8.86 13.22
N VAL A 4 14.55 9.19 12.21
CA VAL A 4 16.02 9.13 12.19
C VAL A 4 16.60 10.50 11.81
N GLY A 5 17.91 10.67 11.97
CA GLY A 5 18.59 11.95 11.74
C GLY A 5 18.36 12.98 12.85
N PRO A 6 18.90 14.21 12.73
CA PRO A 6 18.75 15.26 13.74
C PRO A 6 17.29 15.50 14.08
N ASN A 7 16.94 15.39 15.37
CA ASN A 7 15.58 15.57 15.89
C ASN A 7 14.50 14.70 15.20
N GLY A 8 14.87 13.57 14.59
CA GLY A 8 13.93 12.67 13.92
C GLY A 8 13.32 13.26 12.65
N SER A 9 14.03 14.16 11.97
CA SER A 9 13.56 14.86 10.76
C SER A 9 13.23 13.94 9.58
N VAL A 10 13.83 12.75 9.52
CA VAL A 10 13.63 11.80 8.42
C VAL A 10 12.81 10.60 8.90
N SER A 11 11.77 10.24 8.15
CA SER A 11 10.96 9.04 8.43
C SER A 11 11.67 7.77 7.94
N ALA A 12 11.74 6.73 8.79
CA ALA A 12 12.28 5.42 8.45
C ALA A 12 11.28 4.30 8.72
N LEU A 13 11.30 3.27 7.86
CA LEU A 13 10.51 2.05 8.04
C LEU A 13 10.91 1.35 9.34
N ALA A 14 9.91 0.92 10.11
CA ALA A 14 10.13 0.24 11.38
C ALA A 14 9.12 -0.88 11.69
N ARG A 15 8.05 -0.98 10.90
CA ARG A 15 7.11 -2.11 10.87
C ARG A 15 6.47 -2.14 9.48
N VAL A 16 6.27 -3.32 8.93
CA VAL A 16 5.52 -3.55 7.70
C VAL A 16 4.49 -4.64 7.96
N SER A 17 3.29 -4.46 7.41
CA SER A 17 2.23 -5.46 7.49
C SER A 17 1.60 -5.64 6.11
N ILE A 18 1.32 -6.88 5.73
CA ILE A 18 0.67 -7.25 4.47
C ILE A 18 -0.45 -8.22 4.80
N VAL A 19 -1.61 -8.00 4.21
CA VAL A 19 -2.79 -8.85 4.34
C VAL A 19 -3.19 -9.41 2.99
N ASP A 20 -3.86 -10.56 2.99
CA ASP A 20 -4.52 -11.07 1.79
C ASP A 20 -5.83 -10.32 1.51
N PHE A 21 -6.51 -10.72 0.45
CA PHE A 21 -7.79 -10.16 0.04
C PHE A 21 -8.87 -10.25 1.14
N HIS A 22 -8.87 -11.30 1.95
CA HIS A 22 -9.84 -11.49 3.02
C HIS A 22 -9.45 -10.77 4.33
N GLY A 23 -8.28 -10.12 4.36
CA GLY A 23 -7.75 -9.44 5.53
C GLY A 23 -6.96 -10.36 6.48
N ASN A 24 -6.60 -11.58 6.06
CA ASN A 24 -5.71 -12.43 6.83
C ASN A 24 -4.28 -11.89 6.75
N VAL A 25 -3.55 -11.93 7.85
CA VAL A 25 -2.17 -11.40 7.91
C VAL A 25 -1.22 -12.38 7.24
N LEU A 26 -0.59 -11.94 6.15
CA LEU A 26 0.47 -12.67 5.44
C LEU A 26 1.86 -12.31 5.98
N LEU A 27 2.03 -11.05 6.38
CA LEU A 27 3.27 -10.54 6.94
C LEU A 27 2.95 -9.50 8.02
N ASP A 28 3.62 -9.58 9.17
CA ASP A 28 3.67 -8.50 10.14
C ASP A 28 5.02 -8.53 10.85
N GLN A 29 5.93 -7.64 10.46
CA GLN A 29 7.31 -7.66 10.95
C GLN A 29 7.80 -6.28 11.34
N TYR A 30 8.49 -6.20 12.49
CA TYR A 30 9.31 -5.05 12.83
C TYR A 30 10.59 -5.04 11.99
N VAL A 31 11.01 -3.85 11.58
CA VAL A 31 12.16 -3.65 10.70
C VAL A 31 13.21 -2.82 11.42
N LYS A 32 14.46 -3.28 11.42
CA LYS A 32 15.58 -2.51 11.94
C LYS A 32 15.90 -1.37 10.96
N PRO A 33 15.73 -0.09 11.36
CA PRO A 33 16.05 1.04 10.50
C PRO A 33 17.54 1.06 10.14
N THR A 34 17.88 1.62 8.98
CA THR A 34 19.26 1.71 8.49
C THR A 34 20.09 2.77 9.21
N GLN A 35 19.45 3.68 9.93
CA GLN A 35 20.07 4.73 10.73
C GLN A 35 19.60 4.64 12.20
N PRO A 36 20.38 5.19 13.16
CA PRO A 36 19.95 5.26 14.55
C PRO A 36 18.62 6.00 14.70
N VAL A 37 17.72 5.42 15.51
CA VAL A 37 16.42 6.02 15.81
C VAL A 37 16.62 7.14 16.82
N THR A 38 16.30 8.37 16.43
CA THR A 38 16.33 9.55 17.29
C THR A 38 14.95 9.88 17.86
N GLN A 39 13.87 9.44 17.20
CA GLN A 39 12.51 9.64 17.70
C GLN A 39 11.59 8.46 17.32
N TYR A 40 11.06 7.74 18.31
CA TYR A 40 10.23 6.55 18.05
C TYR A 40 8.84 6.87 17.48
N ARG A 41 8.35 8.09 17.70
CA ARG A 41 6.99 8.51 17.32
C ARG A 41 5.90 7.58 17.87
N THR A 42 6.09 7.07 19.08
CA THR A 42 5.26 6.03 19.70
C THR A 42 3.78 6.41 19.76
N TRP A 43 3.46 7.69 19.97
CA TRP A 43 2.09 8.18 20.00
C TRP A 43 1.38 8.02 18.65
N VAL A 44 2.13 8.04 17.54
CA VAL A 44 1.60 7.78 16.20
C VAL A 44 1.71 6.30 15.86
N SER A 45 2.90 5.72 15.92
CA SER A 45 3.18 4.40 15.34
C SER A 45 3.01 3.21 16.29
N GLY A 46 2.89 3.47 17.60
CA GLY A 46 2.96 2.44 18.64
C GLY A 46 4.35 1.80 18.80
N ILE A 47 5.35 2.18 18.01
CA ILE A 47 6.68 1.56 18.00
C ILE A 47 7.49 2.04 19.20
N ARG A 48 8.15 1.09 19.89
CA ARG A 48 9.00 1.33 21.06
C ARG A 48 10.36 0.70 20.83
N ALA A 49 11.39 1.14 21.56
CA ALA A 49 12.75 0.59 21.48
C ALA A 49 12.78 -0.94 21.58
N LYS A 50 11.94 -1.52 22.46
CA LYS A 50 11.83 -2.97 22.63
C LYS A 50 11.43 -3.73 21.37
N HIS A 51 10.64 -3.13 20.48
CA HIS A 51 10.21 -3.76 19.23
C HIS A 51 11.37 -3.86 18.22
N LEU A 52 12.36 -2.97 18.31
CA LEU A 52 13.46 -2.90 17.34
C LEU A 52 14.71 -3.69 17.75
N ARG A 53 14.77 -4.19 19.00
CA ARG A 53 15.94 -4.93 19.52
C ARG A 53 16.26 -6.18 18.71
N HIS A 54 15.22 -6.92 18.31
CA HIS A 54 15.33 -8.16 17.54
C HIS A 54 14.64 -8.05 16.18
N ALA A 55 14.46 -6.82 15.68
CA ALA A 55 13.81 -6.59 14.40
C ALA A 55 14.69 -7.10 13.24
N SER A 56 14.02 -7.61 12.22
CA SER A 56 14.68 -8.10 11.00
C SER A 56 15.39 -6.95 10.27
N GLY A 57 16.54 -7.25 9.67
CA GLY A 57 17.30 -6.26 8.91
C GLY A 57 16.52 -5.76 7.68
N PHE A 58 16.63 -4.46 7.38
CA PHE A 58 15.91 -3.81 6.28
C PHE A 58 15.96 -4.60 4.96
N LYS A 59 17.16 -4.96 4.48
CA LYS A 59 17.33 -5.70 3.22
C LYS A 59 16.62 -7.07 3.20
N ALA A 60 16.60 -7.78 4.33
CA ALA A 60 15.95 -9.09 4.41
C ALA A 60 14.43 -8.96 4.34
N VAL A 61 13.88 -7.95 5.04
CA VAL A 61 12.46 -7.65 5.01
C VAL A 61 12.03 -7.18 3.62
N THR A 62 12.75 -6.23 3.01
CA THR A 62 12.37 -5.71 1.69
C THR A 62 12.42 -6.81 0.63
N LYS A 63 13.46 -7.68 0.64
CA LYS A 63 13.51 -8.86 -0.23
C LYS A 63 12.35 -9.84 0.00
N HIS A 64 11.89 -9.99 1.24
CA HIS A 64 10.71 -10.81 1.54
C HIS A 64 9.45 -10.16 0.97
N VAL A 65 9.25 -8.86 1.21
CA VAL A 65 8.12 -8.08 0.70
C VAL A 65 8.07 -8.10 -0.82
N SER A 66 9.18 -7.82 -1.52
CA SER A 66 9.25 -7.82 -2.99
C SER A 66 8.80 -9.17 -3.56
N ARG A 67 9.27 -10.29 -3.00
CA ARG A 67 8.83 -11.63 -3.42
C ARG A 67 7.35 -11.87 -3.13
N LEU A 68 6.86 -11.39 -1.99
CA LEU A 68 5.48 -11.58 -1.59
C LEU A 68 4.51 -10.82 -2.50
N ILE A 69 4.87 -9.63 -2.99
CA ILE A 69 4.00 -8.79 -3.82
C ILE A 69 4.24 -8.96 -5.33
N ASP A 70 5.26 -9.72 -5.73
CA ASP A 70 5.61 -9.91 -7.14
C ASP A 70 4.41 -10.40 -7.97
N LYS A 71 4.14 -9.70 -9.08
CA LYS A 71 3.04 -9.92 -10.03
C LYS A 71 1.62 -9.97 -9.40
N LYS A 72 1.41 -9.32 -8.27
CA LYS A 72 0.10 -9.24 -7.60
C LYS A 72 -0.47 -7.84 -7.70
N ILE A 73 -1.80 -7.73 -7.64
CA ILE A 73 -2.45 -6.44 -7.41
C ILE A 73 -2.13 -6.00 -5.98
N LEU A 74 -1.61 -4.78 -5.86
CA LEU A 74 -1.24 -4.18 -4.59
C LEU A 74 -2.24 -3.07 -4.22
N VAL A 75 -3.03 -3.35 -3.19
CA VAL A 75 -4.02 -2.41 -2.64
C VAL A 75 -3.39 -1.63 -1.49
N GLY A 76 -3.52 -0.30 -1.50
CA GLY A 76 -2.97 0.55 -0.45
C GLY A 76 -3.74 1.87 -0.27
N HIS A 77 -3.23 2.72 0.62
CA HIS A 77 -3.76 4.04 0.89
C HIS A 77 -2.60 5.03 0.99
N ALA A 78 -2.43 5.87 -0.03
CA ALA A 78 -1.24 6.69 -0.27
C ALA A 78 0.03 5.83 -0.35
N ILE A 79 -0.07 4.72 -1.08
CA ILE A 79 0.87 3.58 -1.03
C ILE A 79 2.28 3.94 -1.51
N HIS A 80 2.41 4.99 -2.30
CA HIS A 80 3.69 5.53 -2.73
C HIS A 80 4.61 5.90 -1.55
N HIS A 81 4.05 6.29 -0.40
CA HIS A 81 4.82 6.50 0.82
C HIS A 81 5.41 5.20 1.36
N ASP A 82 4.63 4.11 1.36
CA ASP A 82 5.06 2.80 1.83
C ASP A 82 6.11 2.18 0.90
N LEU A 83 5.87 2.23 -0.41
CA LEU A 83 6.80 1.75 -1.45
C LEU A 83 8.15 2.47 -1.36
N ARG A 84 8.14 3.80 -1.19
CA ARG A 84 9.36 4.58 -0.95
C ARG A 84 10.07 4.17 0.33
N ALA A 85 9.33 3.95 1.42
CA ALA A 85 9.90 3.53 2.69
C ALA A 85 10.51 2.10 2.63
N LEU A 86 9.98 1.25 1.75
CA LEU A 86 10.49 -0.09 1.47
C LEU A 86 11.60 -0.10 0.41
N ALA A 87 11.80 0.99 -0.33
CA ALA A 87 12.66 1.04 -1.52
C ALA A 87 12.31 -0.06 -2.54
N ILE A 88 11.01 -0.18 -2.85
CA ILE A 88 10.47 -1.16 -3.81
C ILE A 88 9.63 -0.42 -4.84
N ASP A 89 9.82 -0.76 -6.12
CA ASP A 89 8.93 -0.35 -7.20
C ASP A 89 7.87 -1.42 -7.46
N HIS A 90 6.70 -0.98 -7.91
CA HIS A 90 5.60 -1.87 -8.29
C HIS A 90 4.91 -1.34 -9.55
N PRO A 91 4.51 -2.20 -10.49
CA PRO A 91 3.90 -1.74 -11.75
C PRO A 91 2.64 -0.92 -11.49
N PRO A 92 2.51 0.32 -12.03
CA PRO A 92 1.36 1.19 -11.78
C PRO A 92 0.01 0.53 -12.11
N GLU A 93 -0.02 -0.29 -13.15
CA GLU A 93 -1.20 -1.04 -13.61
C GLU A 93 -1.64 -2.16 -12.66
N LEU A 94 -0.82 -2.47 -11.65
CA LEU A 94 -1.12 -3.40 -10.56
C LEU A 94 -1.39 -2.69 -9.22
N ILE A 95 -1.34 -1.36 -9.16
CA ILE A 95 -1.62 -0.59 -7.93
C ILE A 95 -3.10 -0.19 -7.86
N ARG A 96 -3.72 -0.39 -6.69
CA ARG A 96 -5.06 0.09 -6.32
C ARG A 96 -4.91 0.98 -5.10
N ASP A 97 -4.76 2.30 -5.31
CA ASP A 97 -4.59 3.25 -4.22
C ASP A 97 -5.93 3.91 -3.85
N THR A 98 -6.47 3.51 -2.71
CA THR A 98 -7.76 4.01 -2.18
C THR A 98 -7.73 5.51 -1.86
N SER A 99 -6.55 6.10 -1.70
CA SER A 99 -6.42 7.53 -1.43
C SER A 99 -6.61 8.39 -2.69
N THR A 100 -6.50 7.81 -3.89
CA THR A 100 -6.59 8.52 -5.18
C THR A 100 -7.80 8.11 -6.00
N TYR A 101 -8.60 7.14 -5.54
CA TYR A 101 -9.75 6.65 -6.28
C TYR A 101 -10.93 7.64 -6.17
N GLN A 102 -11.32 8.24 -7.30
CA GLN A 102 -12.28 9.34 -7.36
C GLN A 102 -13.66 8.99 -6.77
N PRO A 103 -14.25 7.81 -6.98
CA PRO A 103 -15.52 7.45 -6.35
C PRO A 103 -15.49 7.50 -4.81
N LEU A 104 -14.34 7.21 -4.18
CA LEU A 104 -14.19 7.36 -2.73
C LEU A 104 -14.13 8.82 -2.29
N TRP A 105 -13.66 9.73 -3.14
CA TRP A 105 -13.66 11.18 -2.88
C TRP A 105 -15.09 11.73 -2.96
N THR A 106 -15.84 11.33 -3.98
CA THR A 106 -17.26 11.65 -4.14
C THR A 106 -18.07 11.15 -2.95
N LEU A 107 -17.86 9.89 -2.53
CA LEU A 107 -18.53 9.33 -1.37
C LEU A 107 -18.22 10.12 -0.09
N ALA A 108 -16.96 10.52 0.08
CA ALA A 108 -16.50 11.35 1.20
C ALA A 108 -16.86 12.84 1.09
N ASN A 109 -17.56 13.24 0.01
CA ASN A 109 -17.96 14.61 -0.28
C ASN A 109 -16.80 15.62 -0.14
N THR A 110 -15.68 15.33 -0.80
CA THR A 110 -14.47 16.16 -0.73
C THR A 110 -13.70 16.20 -2.06
N ASP A 111 -13.06 17.33 -2.32
CA ASP A 111 -12.16 17.52 -3.49
C ASP A 111 -10.70 17.17 -3.17
N ARG A 112 -10.42 16.60 -2.00
CA ARG A 112 -9.08 16.20 -1.57
C ARG A 112 -9.06 14.74 -1.18
N SER A 113 -7.87 14.13 -1.24
CA SER A 113 -7.66 12.76 -0.78
C SER A 113 -8.19 12.56 0.66
N PRO A 114 -9.23 11.74 0.87
CA PRO A 114 -9.80 11.51 2.19
C PRO A 114 -8.86 10.60 2.99
N SER A 115 -8.73 10.87 4.29
CA SER A 115 -7.92 10.00 5.15
C SER A 115 -8.52 8.59 5.26
N LEU A 116 -7.65 7.58 5.42
CA LEU A 116 -8.08 6.20 5.69
C LEU A 116 -9.06 6.12 6.87
N LYS A 117 -8.83 6.92 7.92
CA LYS A 117 -9.73 6.99 9.09
C LYS A 117 -11.14 7.44 8.71
N ASN A 118 -11.25 8.46 7.85
CA ASN A 118 -12.54 8.95 7.38
C ASN A 118 -13.22 7.91 6.48
N LEU A 119 -12.49 7.32 5.53
CA LEU A 119 -13.05 6.29 4.66
C LEU A 119 -13.48 5.04 5.43
N ALA A 120 -12.67 4.57 6.39
CA ALA A 120 -13.03 3.43 7.22
C ALA A 120 -14.33 3.68 8.01
N LYS A 121 -14.53 4.91 8.50
CA LYS A 121 -15.75 5.28 9.19
C LYS A 121 -16.94 5.40 8.24
N LEU A 122 -16.74 5.97 7.05
CA LEU A 122 -17.81 6.23 6.10
C LEU A 122 -18.28 4.96 5.38
N VAL A 123 -17.34 4.14 4.91
CA VAL A 123 -17.60 2.97 4.06
C VAL A 123 -17.91 1.73 4.90
N LEU A 124 -17.24 1.57 6.05
CA LEU A 124 -17.30 0.35 6.85
C LEU A 124 -17.95 0.55 8.23
N ASP A 125 -18.35 1.77 8.58
CA ASP A 125 -18.77 2.17 9.94
C ASP A 125 -17.68 1.96 11.04
N LEU A 126 -16.42 1.70 10.64
CA LEU A 126 -15.33 1.34 11.55
C LEU A 126 -14.54 2.56 12.05
N LYS A 127 -14.33 2.64 13.37
CA LYS A 127 -13.46 3.65 14.00
C LYS A 127 -12.06 3.09 14.26
N ILE A 128 -11.11 3.38 13.37
CA ILE A 128 -9.69 3.01 13.51
C ILE A 128 -8.82 4.14 14.08
N GLN A 129 -7.54 3.86 14.37
CA GLN A 129 -6.52 4.85 14.77
C GLN A 129 -6.91 5.69 16.02
N LYS A 130 -7.55 5.08 17.02
CA LYS A 130 -8.05 5.79 18.22
C LYS A 130 -6.96 6.28 19.17
N ARG A 131 -5.83 5.57 19.27
CA ARG A 131 -4.72 5.90 20.20
C ARG A 131 -3.41 6.01 19.45
N SER A 132 -3.06 4.96 18.73
CA SER A 132 -1.95 4.90 17.79
C SER A 132 -2.42 4.17 16.53
N HIS A 133 -1.65 4.31 15.46
CA HIS A 133 -1.82 3.56 14.23
C HIS A 133 -1.32 2.13 14.44
N CYS A 134 -2.02 1.19 13.83
CA CYS A 134 -1.61 -0.20 13.76
C CYS A 134 -1.57 -0.55 12.28
N SER A 135 -0.39 -0.86 11.75
CA SER A 135 -0.22 -1.17 10.33
C SER A 135 -1.08 -2.35 9.87
N VAL A 136 -1.36 -3.32 10.75
CA VAL A 136 -2.28 -4.43 10.45
C VAL A 136 -3.71 -3.93 10.31
N ASP A 137 -4.20 -3.11 11.23
CA ASP A 137 -5.58 -2.59 11.19
C ASP A 137 -5.77 -1.67 9.99
N ASP A 138 -4.76 -0.84 9.69
CA ASP A 138 -4.76 0.05 8.52
C ASP A 138 -4.78 -0.75 7.21
N ALA A 139 -3.98 -1.83 7.10
CA ALA A 139 -3.97 -2.70 5.92
C ALA A 139 -5.32 -3.43 5.74
N LYS A 140 -5.90 -3.94 6.83
CA LYS A 140 -7.23 -4.58 6.82
C LYS A 140 -8.32 -3.61 6.40
N ALA A 141 -8.34 -2.40 6.97
CA ALA A 141 -9.32 -1.38 6.63
C ALA A 141 -9.22 -0.97 5.16
N THR A 142 -7.99 -0.77 4.67
CA THR A 142 -7.72 -0.43 3.27
C THR A 142 -8.24 -1.52 2.32
N MET A 143 -7.93 -2.80 2.62
CA MET A 143 -8.41 -3.92 1.82
C MET A 143 -9.94 -4.04 1.85
N ALA A 144 -10.55 -3.86 3.01
CA ALA A 144 -12.00 -3.89 3.16
C ALA A 144 -12.69 -2.76 2.38
N ILE A 145 -12.13 -1.54 2.37
CA ILE A 145 -12.63 -0.43 1.54
C ILE A 145 -12.55 -0.80 0.06
N TYR A 146 -11.39 -1.27 -0.41
CA TYR A 146 -11.23 -1.69 -1.81
C TYR A 146 -12.27 -2.74 -2.21
N ARG A 147 -12.52 -3.73 -1.35
CA ARG A 147 -13.52 -4.78 -1.62
C ARG A 147 -14.93 -4.27 -1.83
N THR A 148 -15.31 -3.14 -1.23
CA THR A 148 -16.62 -2.52 -1.49
C THR A 148 -16.72 -1.84 -2.85
N GLN A 149 -15.57 -1.53 -3.46
CA GLN A 149 -15.47 -0.79 -4.72
C GLN A 149 -14.92 -1.66 -5.86
N GLN A 150 -14.57 -2.93 -5.58
CA GLN A 150 -13.74 -3.75 -6.45
C GLN A 150 -14.38 -3.96 -7.83
N GLU A 151 -15.66 -4.29 -7.87
CA GLU A 151 -16.36 -4.58 -9.12
C GLU A 151 -16.32 -3.37 -10.06
N ASP A 152 -16.80 -2.22 -9.58
CA ASP A 152 -16.79 -0.96 -10.34
C ASP A 152 -15.37 -0.52 -10.73
N TRP A 153 -14.40 -0.67 -9.82
CA TRP A 153 -13.02 -0.27 -10.05
C TRP A 153 -12.35 -1.12 -11.14
N GLU A 154 -12.44 -2.44 -11.06
CA GLU A 154 -11.80 -3.31 -12.05
C GLU A 154 -12.50 -3.20 -13.43
N ASP A 155 -13.82 -2.97 -13.46
CA ASP A 155 -14.55 -2.67 -14.70
C ASP A 155 -14.10 -1.37 -15.36
N GLU A 156 -13.89 -0.31 -14.59
CA GLU A 156 -13.37 0.98 -15.07
C GLU A 156 -11.97 0.82 -15.69
N LEU A 157 -11.10 0.05 -15.02
CA LEU A 157 -9.76 -0.26 -15.51
C LEU A 157 -9.78 -1.11 -16.79
N LEU A 158 -10.71 -2.05 -16.92
CA LEU A 158 -10.86 -2.82 -18.15
C LEU A 158 -11.32 -1.95 -19.31
N LYS A 159 -12.34 -1.10 -19.09
CA LYS A 159 -12.87 -0.18 -20.11
C LYS A 159 -11.82 0.79 -20.61
N SER A 160 -11.04 1.41 -19.71
CA SER A 160 -9.96 2.33 -20.07
C SER A 160 -8.86 1.64 -20.88
N ARG A 161 -8.49 0.39 -20.56
CA ARG A 161 -7.51 -0.39 -21.35
C ARG A 161 -8.01 -0.70 -22.74
N THR A 162 -9.27 -1.12 -22.89
CA THR A 162 -9.86 -1.38 -24.21
C THR A 162 -9.88 -0.12 -25.06
N GLN A 163 -10.33 1.01 -24.50
CA GLN A 163 -10.31 2.30 -25.20
C GLN A 163 -8.90 2.71 -25.63
N GLN A 164 -7.89 2.51 -24.77
CA GLN A 164 -6.51 2.81 -25.10
C GLN A 164 -5.97 1.90 -26.22
N ALA A 165 -6.34 0.63 -26.23
CA ALA A 165 -5.97 -0.31 -27.28
C ALA A 165 -6.62 0.04 -28.63
N ASP A 166 -7.89 0.44 -28.63
CA ASP A 166 -8.62 0.85 -29.83
C ASP A 166 -8.08 2.16 -30.45
N LEU A 167 -7.43 3.00 -29.65
CA LEU A 167 -6.79 4.25 -30.09
C LEU A 167 -5.37 4.06 -30.65
N LEU A 168 -4.74 2.90 -30.42
CA LEU A 168 -3.42 2.56 -30.95
C LEU A 168 -3.59 1.90 -32.33
N SER A 169 -3.05 2.51 -33.38
CA SER A 169 -3.10 1.97 -34.74
C SER A 169 -2.54 0.54 -34.83
N PRO A 170 -3.03 -0.32 -35.74
CA PRO A 170 -2.57 -1.70 -35.91
C PRO A 170 -1.04 -1.86 -36.08
N ASP A 171 -0.37 -0.82 -36.60
CA ASP A 171 1.08 -0.81 -36.84
C ASP A 171 1.95 -0.62 -35.58
N GLN A 172 1.37 -0.47 -34.38
CA GLN A 172 2.11 -0.27 -33.11
C GLN A 172 1.91 -1.39 -32.06
N GLN A 173 1.33 -2.54 -32.42
CA GLN A 173 1.22 -3.68 -31.51
C GLN A 173 2.60 -4.38 -31.34
N PRO A 174 3.15 -4.50 -30.12
CA PRO A 174 4.28 -5.39 -29.88
C PRO A 174 3.82 -6.85 -30.01
N ASP A 175 4.57 -7.66 -30.78
CA ASP A 175 4.34 -9.10 -30.98
C ASP A 175 4.28 -9.84 -29.63
N LEU A 176 3.07 -10.07 -29.13
CA LEU A 176 2.80 -10.82 -27.90
C LEU A 176 2.42 -12.29 -28.14
N ILE A 177 2.71 -12.84 -29.33
CA ILE A 177 2.47 -14.27 -29.60
C ILE A 177 3.81 -15.01 -29.70
N PRO A 178 4.14 -15.89 -28.73
CA PRO A 178 5.30 -16.77 -28.85
C PRO A 178 5.03 -17.77 -30.00
N LYS A 179 5.87 -17.72 -31.03
CA LYS A 179 5.87 -18.72 -32.11
C LYS A 179 6.07 -20.11 -31.50
N GLN A 180 5.10 -20.99 -31.74
CA GLN A 180 5.19 -22.40 -31.37
C GLN A 180 6.37 -23.04 -32.12
N PRO A 181 7.23 -23.82 -31.45
CA PRO A 181 8.33 -24.50 -32.11
C PRO A 181 7.82 -25.68 -32.96
N SER A 182 8.39 -25.80 -34.15
CA SER A 182 8.24 -26.91 -35.11
C SER A 182 8.94 -28.18 -34.66
#